data_AF-R4M744-F1
#
_entry.id   AF-R4M744-F1
#
_cell.length_a   1.000
_cell.length_b   1.000
_cell.length_c   1.000
_cell.angle_alpha   90.00
_cell.angle_beta   90.00
_cell.angle_gamma   90.00
#
_symmetry.space_group_name_H-M   'P 1'
#
loop_
_entity.id
_entity.type
_entity.pdbx_description
1 polymer ?
#
loop_
_entity_poly.entity_id
_entity_poly.type
_entity_poly.pdbx_seq_one_letter_code
_entity_poly.pdbx_strand_id
1 'polypeptide(L)'
;MTVTPHVGGPLEELLERSGRFFTPGEFSADLRTVTRRGGREGDVFYRDRWSHDKVVRSTHGVNCTGSCSWKIYVKDGIITWETQQTDYPSVGPDRPEYEPRGCPRGASFSWYSYSPTRVRYPYARGVLVEMYREAKTRLGDPVLAWADIQADPERRRRYQQARGKGGLVRVSWAEASEMVAAAHVHTIKTTATKPKSARQSPIPACNGQPCRGVPVRGADRRRDDVVLRLVRRLAGGLAAGVRRPDRRARIRRLVGCVVFGHVGLQRPDHPDARRTLDGGGPLPRR
;
A
#
# COMPACT_ATOMS: atom_id res chain seq x y z
N MET A 1 -15.58 19.10 63.50
CA MET A 1 -16.61 18.06 63.24
C MET A 1 -17.25 18.39 61.91
N THR A 2 -16.80 17.74 60.83
CA THR A 2 -17.42 17.89 59.51
C THR A 2 -18.75 17.15 59.52
N VAL A 3 -19.85 17.89 59.49
CA VAL A 3 -21.20 17.34 59.35
C VAL A 3 -21.31 16.75 57.94
N THR A 4 -21.35 15.43 57.84
CA THR A 4 -21.65 14.74 56.59
C THR A 4 -23.11 15.08 56.24
N PRO A 5 -23.41 15.73 55.10
CA PRO A 5 -24.79 16.01 54.73
C PRO A 5 -25.55 14.69 54.56
N HIS A 6 -26.52 14.46 55.45
CA HIS A 6 -27.37 13.27 55.48
C HIS A 6 -28.64 13.54 54.68
N VAL A 7 -28.94 12.68 53.71
CA VAL A 7 -30.21 12.66 52.98
C VAL A 7 -30.88 11.35 53.35
N GLY A 8 -32.03 11.40 54.03
CA GLY A 8 -32.81 10.21 54.37
C GLY A 8 -33.18 10.05 55.84
N GLY A 9 -34.11 9.15 56.11
CA GLY A 9 -34.54 8.76 57.47
C GLY A 9 -33.77 7.55 58.03
N PRO A 10 -34.01 7.15 59.29
CA PRO A 10 -33.27 6.05 59.94
C PRO A 10 -33.35 4.70 59.23
N LEU A 11 -34.46 4.42 58.54
CA LEU A 11 -34.64 3.20 57.76
C LEU A 11 -33.75 3.18 56.51
N GLU A 12 -33.56 4.33 55.88
CA GLU A 12 -32.74 4.48 54.68
C GLU A 12 -31.25 4.29 55.02
N GLU A 13 -30.80 4.88 56.13
CA GLU A 13 -29.44 4.66 56.66
C GLU A 13 -29.19 3.18 56.98
N LEU A 14 -30.18 2.51 57.59
CA LEU A 14 -30.09 1.08 57.90
C LEU A 14 -29.98 0.24 56.64
N LEU A 15 -30.73 0.55 55.58
CA LEU A 15 -30.70 -0.17 54.31
C LEU A 15 -29.36 0.02 53.58
N GLU A 16 -28.84 1.25 53.51
CA GLU A 16 -27.52 1.54 52.94
C GLU A 16 -26.41 0.80 53.68
N ARG A 17 -26.43 0.84 55.02
CA ARG A 17 -25.47 0.11 55.87
C ARG A 17 -25.60 -1.40 55.75
N SER A 18 -26.80 -1.90 55.48
CA SER A 18 -27.04 -3.34 55.32
C SER A 18 -26.57 -3.85 53.95
N GLY A 19 -26.59 -3.00 52.91
CA GLY A 19 -26.12 -3.33 51.56
C GLY A 19 -24.69 -3.88 51.52
N ARG A 20 -23.83 -3.48 52.46
CA ARG A 20 -22.44 -3.97 52.58
C ARG A 20 -22.32 -5.46 52.88
N PHE A 21 -23.35 -6.07 53.45
CA PHE A 21 -23.34 -7.50 53.77
C PHE A 21 -23.73 -8.38 52.57
N PHE A 22 -24.40 -7.80 51.56
CA PHE A 22 -24.89 -8.53 50.40
C PHE A 22 -24.03 -8.35 49.14
N THR A 23 -23.11 -7.38 49.15
CA THR A 23 -22.24 -7.08 48.00
C THR A 23 -20.78 -7.19 48.38
N PRO A 24 -19.95 -7.97 47.66
CA PRO A 24 -18.52 -8.07 47.94
C PRO A 24 -17.77 -6.79 47.54
N GLY A 25 -16.84 -6.36 48.39
CA GLY A 25 -15.96 -5.22 48.16
C GLY A 25 -15.59 -4.45 49.44
N GLU A 26 -14.63 -3.54 49.31
CA GLU A 26 -14.27 -2.57 50.35
C GLU A 26 -15.14 -1.32 50.18
N PHE A 27 -15.99 -1.02 51.17
CA PHE A 27 -16.87 0.16 51.14
C PHE A 27 -16.16 1.37 51.74
N SER A 28 -16.39 2.55 51.17
CA SER A 28 -15.94 3.81 51.78
C SER A 28 -16.66 4.08 53.11
N ALA A 29 -16.07 4.92 53.96
CA ALA A 29 -16.63 5.28 55.26
C ALA A 29 -18.01 5.96 55.16
N ASP A 30 -18.29 6.63 54.05
CA ASP A 30 -19.56 7.25 53.70
C ASP A 30 -20.50 6.33 52.89
N LEU A 31 -20.11 5.08 52.64
CA LEU A 31 -20.85 4.04 51.91
C LEU A 31 -21.17 4.36 50.44
N ARG A 32 -20.63 5.44 49.87
CA ARG A 32 -20.91 5.87 48.49
C ARG A 32 -20.11 5.14 47.41
N THR A 33 -19.03 4.46 47.79
CA THR A 33 -18.17 3.75 46.84
C THR A 33 -17.88 2.34 47.31
N VAL A 34 -17.75 1.43 46.35
CA VAL A 34 -17.36 0.04 46.57
C VAL A 34 -16.13 -0.26 45.71
N THR A 35 -15.01 -0.53 46.35
CA THR A 35 -13.77 -0.94 45.67
C THR A 35 -13.72 -2.45 45.59
N ARG A 36 -13.53 -2.99 44.39
CA ARG A 36 -13.39 -4.43 44.15
C ARG A 36 -12.00 -4.74 43.62
N ARG A 37 -11.47 -5.92 43.97
CA ARG A 37 -10.23 -6.47 43.43
C ARG A 37 -10.58 -7.67 42.54
N GLY A 38 -10.00 -7.72 41.33
CA GLY A 38 -10.26 -8.81 40.35
C GLY A 38 -11.40 -8.49 39.37
N GLY A 39 -11.86 -9.51 38.63
CA GLY A 39 -12.94 -9.36 37.64
C GLY A 39 -12.53 -8.62 36.36
N ARG A 40 -11.24 -8.65 36.00
CA ARG A 40 -10.65 -7.92 34.86
C ARG A 40 -10.29 -8.84 33.69
N GLU A 41 -10.82 -10.05 33.67
CA GLU A 41 -10.59 -11.04 32.62
C GLU A 41 -11.11 -10.52 31.26
N GLY A 42 -12.19 -9.73 31.27
CA GLY A 42 -12.75 -9.09 30.07
C GLY A 42 -11.81 -8.09 29.39
N ASP A 43 -10.87 -7.48 30.12
CA ASP A 43 -9.89 -6.54 29.55
C ASP A 43 -8.95 -7.20 28.55
N VAL A 44 -8.80 -8.54 28.60
CA VAL A 44 -7.97 -9.31 27.67
C VAL A 44 -8.39 -9.02 26.22
N PHE A 45 -9.68 -8.81 25.97
CA PHE A 45 -10.18 -8.44 24.64
C PHE A 45 -9.52 -7.16 24.11
N TYR A 46 -9.43 -6.10 24.91
CA TYR A 46 -8.82 -4.84 24.49
C TYR A 46 -7.29 -4.91 24.46
N ARG A 47 -6.68 -5.66 25.40
CA ARG A 47 -5.22 -5.90 25.40
C ARG A 47 -4.80 -6.64 24.14
N ASP A 48 -5.56 -7.66 23.74
CA ASP A 48 -5.32 -8.36 22.48
C ASP A 48 -5.61 -7.44 21.29
N ARG A 49 -6.67 -6.64 21.29
CA ARG A 49 -6.94 -5.69 20.20
C ARG A 49 -5.78 -4.72 19.94
N TRP A 50 -5.05 -4.31 20.98
CA TRP A 50 -3.86 -3.44 20.88
C TRP A 50 -2.55 -4.19 20.58
N SER A 51 -2.52 -5.49 20.84
CA SER A 51 -1.38 -6.36 20.52
C SER A 51 -1.13 -6.38 18.99
N HIS A 52 0.11 -6.69 18.60
CA HIS A 52 0.54 -6.71 17.21
C HIS A 52 1.80 -7.56 17.08
N ASP A 53 2.03 -8.10 15.88
CA ASP A 53 3.16 -9.00 15.60
C ASP A 53 4.47 -8.21 15.45
N LYS A 54 4.38 -7.07 14.76
CA LYS A 54 5.54 -6.21 14.47
C LYS A 54 5.13 -4.78 14.14
N VAL A 55 6.12 -3.89 14.27
CA VAL A 55 6.04 -2.50 13.85
C VAL A 55 7.07 -2.25 12.75
N VAL A 56 6.63 -1.65 11.64
CA VAL A 56 7.49 -1.30 10.51
C VAL A 56 7.55 0.21 10.36
N ARG A 57 8.75 0.77 10.14
CA ARG A 57 8.92 2.20 9.87
C ARG A 57 8.57 2.49 8.41
N SER A 58 7.68 3.46 8.18
CA SER A 58 7.34 3.94 6.84
C SER A 58 7.03 5.45 6.84
N THR A 59 6.63 5.98 5.67
CA THR A 59 6.21 7.37 5.44
C THR A 59 5.13 7.44 4.35
N HIS A 60 4.50 8.59 4.16
CA HIS A 60 3.49 8.82 3.13
C HIS A 60 4.10 9.56 1.92
N GLY A 61 4.12 8.87 0.77
CA GLY A 61 4.59 9.39 -0.52
C GLY A 61 3.62 10.37 -1.20
N VAL A 62 3.06 11.31 -0.45
CA VAL A 62 2.04 12.27 -0.90
C VAL A 62 2.59 13.70 -0.81
N ASN A 63 2.14 14.56 -1.73
CA ASN A 63 2.51 15.98 -1.75
C ASN A 63 1.84 16.77 -0.62
N CYS A 64 2.32 16.62 0.61
CA CYS A 64 1.77 17.28 1.79
C CYS A 64 2.77 18.08 2.60
N THR A 65 4.03 18.18 2.15
CA THR A 65 5.21 18.75 2.84
C THR A 65 5.55 18.14 4.21
N GLY A 66 4.71 17.25 4.74
CA GLY A 66 4.84 16.68 6.07
C GLY A 66 6.08 15.79 6.23
N SER A 67 6.33 14.87 5.29
CA SER A 67 7.42 13.88 5.38
C SER A 67 7.47 13.16 6.75
N CYS A 68 6.31 12.96 7.37
CA CYS A 68 6.19 12.39 8.70
C CYS A 68 6.52 10.90 8.66
N SER A 69 7.34 10.43 9.60
CA SER A 69 7.62 9.02 9.81
C SER A 69 6.56 8.37 10.71
N TRP A 70 6.16 7.14 10.34
CA TRP A 70 5.09 6.39 10.99
C TRP A 70 5.53 4.99 11.42
N LYS A 71 4.91 4.51 12.50
CA LYS A 71 4.88 3.13 12.98
C LYS A 71 3.69 2.45 12.31
N ILE A 72 3.95 1.53 11.40
CA ILE A 72 2.92 0.70 10.76
C ILE A 72 2.79 -0.59 11.56
N TYR A 73 1.61 -0.83 12.12
CA TYR A 73 1.32 -2.00 12.94
C TYR A 73 0.80 -3.12 12.05
N VAL A 74 1.40 -4.31 12.20
CA VAL A 74 0.98 -5.53 11.53
C VAL A 74 0.50 -6.50 12.60
N LYS A 75 -0.71 -7.03 12.42
CA LYS A 75 -1.30 -8.09 13.25
C LYS A 75 -1.89 -9.14 12.32
N ASP A 76 -1.70 -10.41 12.60
CA ASP A 76 -2.17 -11.54 11.80
C ASP A 76 -1.75 -11.42 10.32
N GLY A 77 -0.55 -10.89 10.08
CA GLY A 77 -0.02 -10.69 8.74
C GLY A 77 -0.68 -9.57 7.90
N ILE A 78 -1.62 -8.81 8.46
CA ILE A 78 -2.27 -7.66 7.79
C ILE A 78 -1.89 -6.32 8.45
N ILE A 79 -1.88 -5.26 7.64
CA ILE A 79 -1.70 -3.89 8.16
C ILE A 79 -2.99 -3.47 8.85
N THR A 80 -2.92 -3.10 10.13
CA THR A 80 -4.11 -2.81 10.93
C THR A 80 -4.31 -1.32 11.21
N TRP A 81 -3.29 -0.63 11.71
CA TRP A 81 -3.31 0.82 11.94
C TRP A 81 -1.89 1.40 11.90
N GLU A 82 -1.80 2.72 12.00
CA GLU A 82 -0.54 3.44 12.11
C GLU A 82 -0.58 4.50 13.21
N THR A 83 0.58 4.73 13.85
CA THR A 83 0.79 5.85 14.77
C THR A 83 2.09 6.56 14.40
N GLN A 84 2.27 7.79 14.87
CA GLN A 84 3.47 8.53 14.55
C GLN A 84 4.73 7.92 15.19
N GLN A 85 5.86 8.00 14.47
CA GLN A 85 7.17 7.86 15.09
C GLN A 85 7.50 9.13 15.88
N THR A 86 8.22 8.98 16.99
CA THR A 86 8.60 10.09 17.88
C THR A 86 10.10 10.18 18.10
N ASP A 87 10.89 9.38 17.37
CA ASP A 87 12.35 9.29 17.47
C ASP A 87 13.08 10.13 16.42
N TYR A 88 12.56 11.32 16.12
CA TYR A 88 13.31 12.28 15.30
C TYR A 88 14.57 12.72 16.06
N PRO A 89 15.69 13.01 15.38
CA PRO A 89 16.85 13.63 16.02
C PRO A 89 16.45 14.93 16.72
N SER A 90 16.95 15.13 17.95
CA SER A 90 16.64 16.33 18.75
C SER A 90 17.12 17.60 18.04
N VAL A 91 16.32 18.66 18.16
CA VAL A 91 16.66 20.00 17.65
C VAL A 91 17.46 20.85 18.66
N GLY A 92 17.81 20.28 19.81
CA GLY A 92 18.47 20.97 20.92
C GLY A 92 17.50 21.50 21.97
N PRO A 93 17.99 21.93 23.15
CA PRO A 93 17.15 22.28 24.30
C PRO A 93 16.36 23.59 24.12
N ASP A 94 16.81 24.48 23.23
CA ASP A 94 16.23 25.82 23.08
C ASP A 94 14.99 25.86 22.16
N ARG A 95 14.55 24.70 21.64
CA ARG A 95 13.45 24.60 20.68
C ARG A 95 12.57 23.38 20.98
N PRO A 96 11.26 23.44 20.69
CA PRO A 96 10.39 22.28 20.81
C PRO A 96 10.74 21.23 19.77
N GLU A 97 10.57 19.96 20.15
CA GLU A 97 10.85 18.83 19.29
C GLU A 97 9.87 18.71 18.12
N TYR A 98 10.29 17.99 17.07
CA TYR A 98 9.43 17.75 15.90
C TYR A 98 8.33 16.72 16.15
N GLU A 99 8.54 15.82 17.10
CA GLU A 99 7.58 14.78 17.41
C GLU A 99 6.24 15.37 17.90
N PRO A 100 5.11 14.71 17.61
CA PRO A 100 4.95 13.49 16.82
C PRO A 100 4.83 13.74 15.30
N ARG A 101 4.75 14.99 14.85
CA ARG A 101 4.23 15.35 13.51
C ARG A 101 2.88 14.64 13.24
N GLY A 102 2.66 14.24 11.99
CA GLY A 102 1.45 13.53 11.56
C GLY A 102 0.27 14.44 11.24
N CYS A 103 -0.78 13.86 10.66
CA CYS A 103 -2.01 14.58 10.32
C CYS A 103 -3.17 13.56 10.20
N PRO A 104 -4.44 14.00 10.27
CA PRO A 104 -5.58 13.07 10.20
C PRO A 104 -5.67 12.29 8.87
N ARG A 105 -5.06 12.81 7.79
CA ARG A 105 -4.99 12.13 6.49
C ARG A 105 -3.96 11.00 6.49
N GLY A 106 -2.87 11.16 7.26
CA GLY A 106 -1.87 10.11 7.43
C GLY A 106 -2.34 9.01 8.38
N ALA A 107 -3.13 9.35 9.40
CA ALA A 107 -3.63 8.38 10.37
C ALA A 107 -4.69 7.41 9.81
N SER A 108 -5.18 7.64 8.58
CA SER A 108 -6.18 6.81 7.91
C SER A 108 -5.64 6.12 6.65
N PHE A 109 -4.34 6.20 6.38
CA PHE A 109 -3.76 5.72 5.13
C PHE A 109 -3.84 4.19 4.99
N SER A 110 -3.71 3.48 6.11
CA SER A 110 -3.92 2.02 6.24
C SER A 110 -5.24 1.53 5.63
N TRP A 111 -6.29 2.36 5.60
CA TRP A 111 -7.58 2.05 4.95
C TRP A 111 -7.42 1.67 3.47
N TYR A 112 -6.55 2.39 2.73
CA TYR A 112 -6.37 2.15 1.29
C TYR A 112 -5.76 0.78 0.97
N SER A 113 -5.12 0.13 1.94
CA SER A 113 -4.51 -1.19 1.74
C SER A 113 -5.56 -2.26 1.43
N TYR A 114 -6.77 -2.16 1.97
CA TYR A 114 -7.79 -3.20 1.77
C TYR A 114 -9.13 -2.63 1.32
N SER A 115 -9.18 -1.32 1.03
CA SER A 115 -10.40 -0.66 0.58
C SER A 115 -10.95 -1.26 -0.72
N PRO A 116 -12.27 -1.15 -0.95
CA PRO A 116 -12.89 -1.53 -2.22
C PRO A 116 -12.33 -0.78 -3.44
N THR A 117 -11.70 0.37 -3.21
CA THR A 117 -11.11 1.23 -4.25
C THR A 117 -9.68 0.82 -4.63
N ARG A 118 -9.07 -0.16 -3.95
CA ARG A 118 -7.71 -0.62 -4.27
C ARG A 118 -7.65 -1.26 -5.65
N VAL A 119 -6.78 -0.74 -6.51
CA VAL A 119 -6.46 -1.35 -7.80
C VAL A 119 -5.62 -2.62 -7.55
N ARG A 120 -6.22 -3.79 -7.77
CA ARG A 120 -5.58 -5.10 -7.48
C ARG A 120 -4.86 -5.70 -8.69
N TYR A 121 -5.35 -5.42 -9.89
CA TYR A 121 -4.85 -6.01 -11.13
C TYR A 121 -4.62 -4.93 -12.19
N PRO A 122 -3.82 -5.22 -13.23
CA PRO A 122 -3.82 -4.41 -14.43
C PRO A 122 -5.21 -4.40 -15.07
N TYR A 123 -5.68 -3.21 -15.41
CA TYR A 123 -6.95 -3.01 -16.11
C TYR A 123 -6.72 -2.21 -17.38
N ALA A 124 -7.36 -2.64 -18.46
CA ALA A 124 -7.37 -1.93 -19.74
C ALA A 124 -8.80 -1.78 -20.23
N ARG A 125 -9.05 -0.84 -21.16
CA ARG A 125 -10.40 -0.62 -21.70
C ARG A 125 -10.77 -1.82 -22.58
N GLY A 126 -11.93 -2.44 -22.32
CA GLY A 126 -12.38 -3.65 -23.02
C GLY A 126 -12.33 -3.52 -24.54
N VAL A 127 -12.93 -2.45 -25.09
CA VAL A 127 -12.92 -2.20 -26.55
C VAL A 127 -11.51 -2.09 -27.15
N LEU A 128 -10.52 -1.61 -26.38
CA LEU A 128 -9.13 -1.52 -26.86
C LEU A 128 -8.48 -2.90 -26.84
N VAL A 129 -8.71 -3.67 -25.76
CA VAL A 129 -8.16 -5.02 -25.60
C VAL A 129 -8.70 -5.96 -26.67
N GLU A 130 -9.99 -5.86 -26.99
CA GLU A 130 -10.63 -6.63 -28.05
C GLU A 130 -9.99 -6.38 -29.42
N MET A 131 -9.93 -5.11 -29.84
CA MET A 131 -9.27 -4.73 -31.10
C MET A 131 -7.79 -5.14 -31.14
N TYR A 132 -7.09 -5.04 -30.00
CA TYR A 132 -5.69 -5.44 -29.89
C TYR A 132 -5.49 -6.95 -30.05
N ARG A 133 -6.32 -7.77 -29.41
CA ARG A 133 -6.26 -9.23 -29.53
C ARG A 133 -6.60 -9.69 -30.95
N GLU A 134 -7.61 -9.08 -31.58
CA GLU A 134 -7.95 -9.34 -32.99
C GLU A 134 -6.77 -9.02 -33.92
N ALA A 135 -6.23 -7.80 -33.81
CA ALA A 135 -5.11 -7.36 -34.64
C ALA A 135 -3.84 -8.20 -34.40
N LYS A 136 -3.56 -8.58 -33.15
CA LYS A 136 -2.43 -9.44 -32.81
C LYS A 136 -2.59 -10.85 -33.38
N THR A 137 -3.79 -11.41 -33.34
CA THR A 137 -4.07 -12.73 -33.93
C THR A 137 -3.85 -12.71 -35.45
N ARG A 138 -4.25 -11.62 -36.12
CA ARG A 138 -4.07 -11.46 -37.56
C ARG A 138 -2.62 -11.18 -37.99
N LEU A 139 -1.89 -10.35 -37.24
CA LEU A 139 -0.59 -9.82 -37.67
C LEU A 139 0.61 -10.49 -36.99
N GLY A 140 0.40 -11.18 -35.86
CA GLY A 140 1.44 -11.82 -35.07
C GLY A 140 2.34 -10.87 -34.28
N ASP A 141 2.72 -9.73 -34.86
CA ASP A 141 3.58 -8.73 -34.23
C ASP A 141 2.75 -7.70 -33.41
N PRO A 142 3.04 -7.52 -32.10
CA PRO A 142 2.32 -6.57 -31.25
C PRO A 142 2.45 -5.09 -31.68
N VAL A 143 3.57 -4.69 -32.29
CA VAL A 143 3.79 -3.34 -32.81
C VAL A 143 2.95 -3.11 -34.07
N LEU A 144 2.84 -4.12 -34.94
CA LEU A 144 1.97 -4.06 -36.11
C LEU A 144 0.49 -4.07 -35.70
N ALA A 145 0.12 -4.86 -34.69
CA ALA A 145 -1.22 -4.86 -34.11
C ALA A 145 -1.61 -3.46 -33.58
N TRP A 146 -0.70 -2.79 -32.88
CA TRP A 146 -0.94 -1.41 -32.44
C TRP A 146 -1.02 -0.43 -33.61
N ALA A 147 -0.17 -0.60 -34.62
CA ALA A 147 -0.18 0.24 -35.82
C ALA A 147 -1.50 0.15 -36.59
N ASP A 148 -2.08 -1.05 -36.69
CA ASP A 148 -3.38 -1.32 -37.33
C ASP A 148 -4.51 -0.51 -36.68
N ILE A 149 -4.61 -0.55 -35.35
CA ILE A 149 -5.62 0.21 -34.59
C ILE A 149 -5.42 1.72 -34.73
N GLN A 150 -4.17 2.17 -34.77
CA GLN A 150 -3.85 3.60 -34.85
C GLN A 150 -4.00 4.17 -36.26
N ALA A 151 -3.86 3.34 -37.30
CA ALA A 151 -4.03 3.71 -38.70
C ALA A 151 -5.50 3.91 -39.08
N ASP A 152 -6.42 3.20 -38.42
CA ASP A 152 -7.87 3.32 -38.63
C ASP A 152 -8.47 4.42 -37.71
N PRO A 153 -8.97 5.55 -38.28
CA PRO A 153 -9.56 6.64 -37.50
C PRO A 153 -10.79 6.22 -36.70
N GLU A 154 -11.60 5.28 -37.18
CA GLU A 154 -12.81 4.82 -36.50
C GLU A 154 -12.47 3.92 -35.31
N ARG A 155 -11.58 2.94 -35.50
CA ARG A 155 -11.06 2.11 -34.40
C ARG A 155 -10.41 2.98 -33.32
N ARG A 156 -9.60 3.95 -33.74
CA ARG A 156 -8.98 4.91 -32.81
C ARG A 156 -10.02 5.75 -32.07
N ARG A 157 -11.03 6.28 -32.76
CA ARG A 157 -12.09 7.10 -32.15
C ARG A 157 -12.91 6.29 -31.14
N ARG A 158 -13.18 5.01 -31.45
CA ARG A 158 -14.00 4.10 -30.62
C ARG A 158 -13.45 3.98 -29.20
N TYR A 159 -12.17 3.64 -29.02
CA TYR A 159 -11.61 3.49 -27.67
C TYR A 159 -11.37 4.84 -26.97
N GLN A 160 -11.15 5.92 -27.74
CA GLN A 160 -10.97 7.26 -27.18
C GLN A 160 -12.27 7.81 -26.59
N GLN A 161 -13.41 7.62 -27.27
CA GLN A 161 -14.73 8.04 -26.78
C GLN A 161 -15.24 7.22 -25.58
N ALA A 162 -14.66 6.03 -25.35
CA ALA A 162 -14.94 5.20 -24.18
C ALA A 162 -14.18 5.64 -22.91
N ARG A 163 -13.29 6.64 -22.99
CA ARG A 163 -12.54 7.16 -21.83
C ARG A 163 -13.50 7.83 -20.84
N GLY A 164 -13.39 7.48 -19.56
CA GLY A 164 -14.25 7.97 -18.48
C GLY A 164 -15.60 7.25 -18.34
N LYS A 165 -15.92 6.27 -19.20
CA LYS A 165 -17.25 5.60 -19.23
C LYS A 165 -17.27 4.18 -18.66
N GLY A 166 -16.29 3.78 -17.84
CA GLY A 166 -16.19 2.41 -17.35
C GLY A 166 -15.88 1.38 -18.47
N GLY A 167 -16.17 0.10 -18.27
CA GLY A 167 -15.79 -0.96 -19.22
C GLY A 167 -14.30 -1.32 -19.19
N LEU A 168 -13.72 -1.33 -17.99
CA LEU A 168 -12.37 -1.84 -17.75
C LEU A 168 -12.44 -3.37 -17.60
N VAL A 169 -11.56 -4.06 -18.30
CA VAL A 169 -11.39 -5.51 -18.19
C VAL A 169 -10.06 -5.80 -17.53
N ARG A 170 -10.01 -6.85 -16.72
CA ARG A 170 -8.76 -7.35 -16.13
C ARG A 170 -7.88 -7.91 -17.25
N VAL A 171 -6.61 -7.51 -17.26
CA VAL A 171 -5.60 -8.05 -18.18
C VAL A 171 -4.40 -8.58 -17.40
N SER A 172 -3.61 -9.43 -18.03
CA SER A 172 -2.36 -9.91 -17.43
C SER A 172 -1.29 -8.80 -17.44
N TRP A 173 -0.30 -8.90 -16.54
CA TRP A 173 0.87 -8.02 -16.59
C TRP A 173 1.61 -8.12 -17.93
N ALA A 174 1.75 -9.33 -18.47
CA ALA A 174 2.40 -9.56 -19.76
C ALA A 174 1.67 -8.81 -20.90
N GLU A 175 0.34 -8.93 -20.98
CA GLU A 175 -0.48 -8.25 -21.98
C GLU A 175 -0.44 -6.73 -21.82
N ALA A 176 -0.58 -6.22 -20.59
CA ALA A 176 -0.51 -4.78 -20.32
C ALA A 176 0.86 -4.19 -20.70
N SER A 177 1.95 -4.85 -20.30
CA SER A 177 3.31 -4.41 -20.61
C SER A 177 3.61 -4.48 -22.11
N GLU A 178 3.15 -5.52 -22.81
CA GLU A 178 3.30 -5.67 -24.25
C GLU A 178 2.56 -4.56 -25.01
N MET A 179 1.29 -4.29 -24.66
CA MET A 179 0.51 -3.20 -25.27
C MET A 179 1.18 -1.84 -25.07
N VAL A 180 1.67 -1.55 -23.85
CA VAL A 180 2.37 -0.29 -23.55
C VAL A 180 3.67 -0.21 -24.34
N ALA A 181 4.48 -1.28 -24.39
CA ALA A 181 5.73 -1.31 -25.14
C ALA A 181 5.49 -1.13 -26.65
N ALA A 182 4.52 -1.84 -27.22
CA ALA A 182 4.13 -1.72 -28.62
C ALA A 182 3.71 -0.29 -28.98
N ALA A 183 2.92 0.35 -28.12
CA ALA A 183 2.52 1.75 -28.28
C ALA A 183 3.74 2.68 -28.32
N HIS A 184 4.67 2.54 -27.38
CA HIS A 184 5.89 3.35 -27.34
C HIS A 184 6.77 3.14 -28.58
N VAL A 185 7.03 1.89 -28.96
CA VAL A 185 7.84 1.55 -30.14
C VAL A 185 7.21 2.10 -31.42
N HIS A 186 5.89 1.92 -31.59
CA HIS A 186 5.16 2.48 -32.72
C HIS A 186 5.27 4.01 -32.77
N THR A 187 5.05 4.71 -31.66
CA THR A 187 5.17 6.17 -31.60
C THR A 187 6.59 6.63 -31.94
N ILE A 188 7.62 6.00 -31.35
CA ILE A 188 9.02 6.35 -31.64
C ILE A 188 9.34 6.17 -33.12
N LYS A 189 8.90 5.05 -33.72
CA LYS A 189 9.14 4.74 -35.14
C LYS A 189 8.43 5.71 -36.08
N THR A 190 7.19 6.10 -35.76
CA THR A 190 6.35 6.92 -36.66
C THR A 190 6.59 8.41 -36.53
N THR A 191 7.01 8.91 -35.37
CA THR A 191 7.10 10.35 -35.10
C THR A 191 8.53 10.82 -34.86
N ALA A 192 9.52 10.16 -35.46
CA ALA A 192 10.96 10.28 -35.21
C ALA A 192 11.54 11.72 -35.23
N THR A 193 10.80 12.73 -35.69
CA THR A 193 11.20 14.14 -35.74
C THR A 193 10.83 14.98 -34.52
N LYS A 194 9.95 14.54 -33.59
CA LYS A 194 9.64 15.25 -32.32
C LYS A 194 9.28 14.29 -31.17
N PRO A 195 9.70 14.56 -29.92
CA PRO A 195 9.28 13.76 -28.78
C PRO A 195 7.79 13.98 -28.51
N LYS A 196 6.96 12.97 -28.81
CA LYS A 196 5.51 12.96 -28.49
C LYS A 196 5.15 12.08 -27.29
N SER A 197 6.11 11.34 -26.75
CA SER A 197 5.96 10.61 -25.50
C SER A 197 6.29 11.53 -24.33
N ALA A 198 5.30 11.85 -23.51
CA ALA A 198 5.45 12.64 -22.30
C ALA A 198 5.21 11.77 -21.07
N ARG A 199 6.03 11.95 -20.03
CA ARG A 199 5.84 11.32 -18.72
C ARG A 199 5.59 12.41 -17.70
N GLN A 200 4.46 12.34 -17.00
CA GLN A 200 4.17 13.21 -15.87
C GLN A 200 4.35 12.44 -14.56
N SER A 201 5.24 12.92 -13.71
CA SER A 201 5.42 12.42 -12.35
C SER A 201 5.78 13.63 -11.47
N PRO A 202 4.81 14.21 -10.75
CA PRO A 202 5.06 15.39 -9.95
C PRO A 202 5.89 15.04 -8.70
N ILE A 203 6.76 15.98 -8.29
CA ILE A 203 7.43 16.06 -6.97
C ILE A 203 8.19 14.77 -6.57
N PRO A 204 9.47 14.65 -6.97
CA PRO A 204 10.27 13.47 -6.65
C PRO A 204 10.60 13.34 -5.15
N ALA A 205 10.59 14.45 -4.39
CA ALA A 205 11.01 14.48 -2.99
C ALA A 205 10.13 13.60 -2.06
N CYS A 206 8.85 13.41 -2.38
CA CYS A 206 7.94 12.60 -1.56
C CYS A 206 8.23 11.09 -1.63
N ASN A 207 8.87 10.62 -2.70
CA ASN A 207 9.11 9.19 -2.96
C ASN A 207 10.62 8.85 -3.06
N GLY A 208 11.48 9.87 -3.04
CA GLY A 208 12.89 9.76 -3.44
C GLY A 208 13.91 9.55 -2.33
N GLN A 209 13.49 9.53 -1.05
CA GLN A 209 14.40 9.26 0.06
C GLN A 209 14.23 7.82 0.55
N PRO A 210 15.21 6.92 0.33
CA PRO A 210 15.24 5.65 1.01
C PRO A 210 15.32 5.93 2.52
N CYS A 211 14.40 5.34 3.29
CA CYS A 211 14.54 5.27 4.73
C CYS A 211 15.86 4.56 5.02
N ARG A 212 16.92 5.29 5.38
CA ARG A 212 18.16 4.69 5.91
C ARG A 212 17.80 4.06 7.25
N GLY A 213 17.48 2.77 7.22
CA GLY A 213 17.25 1.98 8.43
C GLY A 213 18.55 1.91 9.24
N VAL A 214 18.41 2.10 10.55
CA VAL A 214 19.39 1.62 11.53
C VAL A 214 19.56 0.10 11.30
N PRO A 215 20.79 -0.42 11.19
CA PRO A 215 21.00 -1.82 10.84
C PRO A 215 20.49 -2.73 11.96
N VAL A 216 19.44 -3.51 11.68
CA VAL A 216 19.12 -4.71 12.46
C VAL A 216 20.17 -5.76 12.08
N ARG A 217 20.97 -6.22 13.06
CA ARG A 217 21.93 -7.31 12.87
C ARG A 217 21.19 -8.54 12.35
N GLY A 218 21.58 -9.06 11.17
CA GLY A 218 21.16 -10.39 10.71
C GLY A 218 20.64 -10.54 9.27
N ALA A 219 20.59 -9.49 8.43
CA ALA A 219 20.11 -9.64 7.05
C ALA A 219 21.26 -9.81 6.03
N ASP A 220 21.26 -10.93 5.32
CA ASP A 220 22.20 -11.33 4.27
C ASP A 220 22.25 -10.31 3.11
N ARG A 221 23.44 -9.71 2.92
CA ARG A 221 23.71 -8.61 1.96
C ARG A 221 23.89 -9.04 0.51
N ARG A 222 23.71 -10.32 0.15
CA ARG A 222 24.09 -10.81 -1.20
C ARG A 222 23.10 -10.51 -2.34
N ARG A 223 21.93 -9.91 -2.08
CA ARG A 223 20.88 -9.71 -3.12
C ARG A 223 20.84 -8.32 -3.75
N ASP A 224 21.40 -7.29 -3.10
CA ASP A 224 21.30 -5.90 -3.59
C ASP A 224 22.41 -5.50 -4.58
N ASP A 225 23.50 -6.27 -4.68
CA ASP A 225 24.66 -5.94 -5.53
C ASP A 225 24.47 -6.20 -7.04
N VAL A 226 23.45 -6.96 -7.43
CA VAL A 226 23.27 -7.37 -8.85
C VAL A 226 22.61 -6.28 -9.69
N VAL A 227 21.70 -5.49 -9.09
CA VAL A 227 20.96 -4.44 -9.82
C VAL A 227 21.85 -3.21 -10.09
N LEU A 228 22.77 -2.87 -9.17
CA LEU A 228 23.67 -1.73 -9.34
C LEU A 228 24.77 -1.97 -10.40
N ARG A 229 25.20 -3.24 -10.58
CA ARG A 229 26.23 -3.60 -11.57
C ARG A 229 25.77 -3.47 -13.02
N LEU A 230 24.47 -3.64 -13.29
CA LEU A 230 23.91 -3.54 -14.65
C LEU A 230 23.83 -2.08 -15.12
N VAL A 231 23.52 -1.14 -14.22
CA VAL A 231 23.39 0.29 -14.53
C VAL A 231 24.75 0.95 -14.74
N ARG A 232 25.78 0.57 -13.97
CA ARG A 232 27.14 1.14 -14.13
C ARG A 232 27.87 0.66 -15.39
N ARG A 233 27.59 -0.54 -15.91
CA ARG A 233 28.19 -1.02 -17.17
C ARG A 233 27.66 -0.34 -18.43
N LEU A 234 26.44 0.22 -18.40
CA LEU A 234 25.88 0.98 -19.53
C LEU A 234 26.34 2.44 -19.57
N ALA A 235 26.81 2.99 -18.45
CA ALA A 235 27.24 4.39 -18.35
C ALA A 235 28.76 4.62 -18.46
N GLY A 236 29.58 3.56 -18.41
CA GLY A 236 31.05 3.66 -18.32
C GLY A 236 31.82 3.63 -19.65
N GLY A 237 31.23 4.03 -20.78
CA GLY A 237 31.83 3.82 -22.11
C GLY A 237 31.85 5.02 -23.06
N LEU A 238 31.77 6.26 -22.55
CA LEU A 238 31.93 7.46 -23.37
C LEU A 238 33.18 8.22 -22.93
N ALA A 239 34.34 7.76 -23.41
CA ALA A 239 35.54 8.58 -23.49
C ALA A 239 35.42 9.54 -24.69
N ALA A 240 35.87 10.78 -24.48
CA ALA A 240 35.84 11.86 -25.44
C ALA A 240 36.75 11.59 -26.66
N GLY A 241 36.26 11.98 -27.84
CA GLY A 241 37.04 12.06 -29.08
C GLY A 241 36.89 10.86 -30.01
N VAL A 242 36.30 11.10 -31.20
CA VAL A 242 36.52 10.47 -32.53
C VAL A 242 35.25 10.59 -33.39
N ARG A 243 35.47 10.92 -34.68
CA ARG A 243 34.50 11.33 -35.72
C ARG A 243 33.35 10.33 -35.96
N ARG A 244 32.21 10.85 -36.44
CA ARG A 244 31.01 10.11 -36.90
C ARG A 244 31.36 8.96 -37.86
N PRO A 245 30.77 7.76 -37.65
CA PRO A 245 30.41 6.89 -38.76
C PRO A 245 28.93 6.45 -38.76
N ASP A 246 28.56 5.87 -39.89
CA ASP A 246 27.26 5.68 -40.52
C ASP A 246 26.15 4.95 -39.69
N ARG A 247 24.90 5.43 -39.82
CA ARG A 247 23.71 5.05 -39.03
C ARG A 247 22.98 3.80 -39.52
N ARG A 248 23.41 3.12 -40.59
CA ARG A 248 22.62 2.05 -41.21
C ARG A 248 22.94 0.61 -40.78
N ALA A 249 24.03 0.33 -40.06
CA ALA A 249 24.48 -1.05 -39.86
C ALA A 249 24.07 -1.76 -38.54
N ARG A 250 23.48 -1.07 -37.55
CA ARG A 250 23.23 -1.69 -36.20
C ARG A 250 21.78 -2.04 -35.85
N ILE A 251 20.81 -1.80 -36.72
CA ILE A 251 19.39 -2.11 -36.41
C ILE A 251 19.06 -3.61 -36.53
N ARG A 252 19.85 -4.39 -37.29
CA ARG A 252 19.58 -5.83 -37.50
C ARG A 252 20.00 -6.76 -36.35
N ARG A 253 20.63 -6.27 -35.28
CA ARG A 253 21.11 -7.11 -34.15
C ARG A 253 20.40 -6.88 -32.80
N LEU A 254 19.39 -6.01 -32.76
CA LEU A 254 18.59 -5.75 -31.54
C LEU A 254 17.34 -6.65 -31.44
N VAL A 255 17.03 -7.42 -32.48
CA VAL A 255 15.95 -8.40 -32.49
C VAL A 255 16.56 -9.77 -32.17
N GLY A 256 16.68 -10.06 -30.88
CA GLY A 256 17.25 -11.35 -30.44
C GLY A 256 17.85 -11.31 -29.05
N CYS A 257 17.08 -10.89 -28.04
CA CYS A 257 17.41 -11.25 -26.66
C CYS A 257 16.14 -11.70 -25.94
N VAL A 258 16.16 -13.00 -25.68
CA VAL A 258 15.24 -13.82 -24.88
C VAL A 258 14.83 -13.11 -23.60
N VAL A 259 13.52 -13.02 -23.37
CA VAL A 259 12.95 -12.61 -22.08
C VAL A 259 13.12 -13.80 -21.12
N PHE A 260 14.11 -13.74 -20.24
CA PHE A 260 14.22 -14.69 -19.14
C PHE A 260 13.09 -14.45 -18.14
N GLY A 261 12.19 -15.42 -18.03
CA GLY A 261 11.17 -15.47 -16.99
C GLY A 261 11.83 -15.75 -15.64
N HIS A 262 11.74 -14.80 -14.72
CA HIS A 262 11.65 -15.01 -13.27
C HIS A 262 11.37 -13.64 -12.61
N VAL A 263 10.15 -13.13 -12.83
CA VAL A 263 9.52 -12.21 -11.89
C VAL A 263 8.58 -13.06 -11.07
N GLY A 264 8.78 -13.07 -9.74
CA GLY A 264 8.12 -13.97 -8.80
C GLY A 264 6.63 -14.16 -9.06
N LEU A 265 6.31 -15.28 -9.70
CA LEU A 265 4.96 -15.83 -9.78
C LEU A 265 4.63 -16.38 -8.40
N GLN A 266 3.70 -15.73 -7.72
CA GLN A 266 2.97 -16.37 -6.63
C GLN A 266 2.17 -17.52 -7.25
N ARG A 267 2.48 -18.77 -6.88
CA ARG A 267 1.82 -19.96 -7.41
C ARG A 267 0.31 -19.90 -7.13
N PRO A 268 -0.58 -20.30 -8.07
CA PRO A 268 -2.03 -20.18 -7.88
C PRO A 268 -2.65 -21.22 -6.96
N ASP A 269 -1.88 -22.20 -6.47
CA ASP A 269 -2.43 -23.38 -5.80
C ASP A 269 -1.96 -23.45 -4.34
N HIS A 270 -2.68 -22.74 -3.46
CA HIS A 270 -2.72 -23.06 -2.04
C HIS A 270 -4.16 -23.48 -1.69
N PRO A 271 -4.40 -24.74 -1.27
CA PRO A 271 -5.74 -25.20 -0.98
C PRO A 271 -6.09 -24.77 0.45
N ASP A 272 -6.68 -23.57 0.63
CA ASP A 272 -7.49 -23.29 1.83
C ASP A 272 -8.42 -22.07 1.74
N ALA A 273 -8.89 -21.75 0.52
CA ALA A 273 -9.82 -20.63 0.30
C ALA A 273 -11.28 -21.08 0.08
N ARG A 274 -11.73 -22.17 0.74
CA ARG A 274 -13.12 -22.68 0.64
C ARG A 274 -13.70 -23.23 1.95
N ARG A 275 -13.33 -22.71 3.11
CA ARG A 275 -14.09 -22.92 4.35
C ARG A 275 -14.08 -21.65 5.19
N THR A 276 -15.14 -20.87 5.08
CA THR A 276 -15.78 -20.07 6.16
C THR A 276 -16.77 -19.08 5.54
N LEU A 277 -17.76 -19.59 4.79
CA LEU A 277 -19.00 -18.88 4.47
C LEU A 277 -20.05 -19.97 4.27
N ASP A 278 -20.42 -20.63 5.37
CA ASP A 278 -21.67 -21.38 5.58
C ASP A 278 -21.49 -22.22 6.86
N GLY A 279 -22.05 -21.72 7.95
CA GLY A 279 -21.96 -22.32 9.28
C GLY A 279 -23.00 -21.72 10.20
N GLY A 280 -24.27 -21.77 9.77
CA GLY A 280 -25.39 -21.58 10.68
C GLY A 280 -25.47 -22.75 11.67
N GLY A 281 -25.13 -22.47 12.93
CA GLY A 281 -25.32 -23.36 14.07
C GLY A 281 -25.86 -22.55 15.26
N PRO A 282 -26.66 -23.16 16.15
CA PRO A 282 -27.54 -22.44 17.06
C PRO A 282 -26.77 -21.71 18.18
N LEU A 283 -27.23 -20.51 18.51
CA LEU A 283 -26.73 -19.71 19.63
C LEU A 283 -27.02 -20.43 20.97
N PRO A 284 -26.06 -20.46 21.92
CA PRO A 284 -26.32 -20.98 23.24
C PRO A 284 -27.17 -20.00 24.03
N ARG A 285 -28.28 -20.48 24.60
CA ARG A 285 -29.06 -19.75 25.60
C ARG A 285 -28.25 -19.62 26.89
N ARG A 286 -27.97 -18.39 27.32
CA ARG A 286 -27.97 -17.96 28.73
C ARG A 286 -28.36 -16.50 28.79
#